data_AF-A0AAD0QK31-F1
#
_entry.id   AF-A0AAD0QK31-F1
#
_cell.length_a   1.000
_cell.length_b   1.000
_cell.length_c   1.000
_cell.angle_alpha   90.00
_cell.angle_beta   90.00
_cell.angle_gamma   90.00
#
_symmetry.space_group_name_H-M   'P 1'
#
loop_
_entity.id
_entity.type
_entity.pdbx_description
1 polymer ?
#
loop_
_entity_poly.entity_id
_entity_poly.type
_entity_poly.pdbx_seq_one_letter_code
_entity_poly.pdbx_strand_id
1 'polypeptide(L)'
;MKKKLTEDLTLFYFPNFPKKFNTTSKKRYSVTIGIGGNIGDTKKIFDNFLLCLKKDLRFTILMTSPLLQNPPFGFLEQRWFLNGIILLKTDLCPNDFLKAMQRYEKKFGRKRSFQDAPRTLDIDIIFFDNKKIDTKKLTIPHKNWANRESVIIPLKRIKNERKKTESNGGYEWRN
;
A
#
# COMPACT_ATOMS: atom_id res chain seq x y z
N MET A 1 15.86 6.79 -9.15
CA MET A 1 16.60 7.49 -8.07
C MET A 1 16.39 6.74 -6.76
N LYS A 2 17.39 6.70 -5.86
CA LYS A 2 17.24 6.13 -4.51
C LYS A 2 17.69 7.13 -3.45
N LYS A 3 17.14 7.06 -2.24
CA LYS A 3 17.52 7.88 -1.08
C LYS A 3 17.67 6.99 0.15
N LYS A 4 18.90 6.90 0.69
CA LYS A 4 19.16 6.23 1.97
C LYS A 4 18.63 7.09 3.12
N LEU A 5 17.92 6.49 4.07
CA LEU A 5 17.36 7.16 5.26
C LEU A 5 18.16 6.79 6.50
N THR A 6 18.48 5.51 6.64
CA THR A 6 19.34 4.93 7.68
C THR A 6 20.20 3.84 7.04
N GLU A 7 21.01 3.12 7.81
CA GLU A 7 21.73 1.94 7.31
C GLU A 7 20.79 0.92 6.64
N ASP A 8 19.65 0.67 7.28
CA ASP A 8 18.70 -0.38 6.91
C ASP A 8 17.51 0.08 6.07
N LEU A 9 17.33 1.38 5.90
CA LEU A 9 16.14 1.95 5.26
C LEU A 9 16.52 2.75 4.03
N THR A 10 16.00 2.34 2.88
CA THR A 10 16.24 3.03 1.60
C THR A 10 14.94 3.25 0.84
N LEU A 11 14.69 4.50 0.42
CA LEU A 11 13.60 4.84 -0.49
C LEU A 11 14.03 4.69 -1.95
N PHE A 12 13.15 4.11 -2.75
CA PHE A 12 13.28 3.98 -4.20
C PHE A 12 12.19 4.77 -4.91
N TYR A 13 12.61 5.51 -5.93
CA TYR A 13 11.77 6.34 -6.78
C TYR A 13 11.78 5.76 -8.19
N PHE A 14 10.64 5.21 -8.58
CA PHE A 14 10.35 4.57 -9.85
C PHE A 14 9.23 5.33 -10.59
N PRO A 15 9.05 5.10 -11.90
CA PRO A 15 8.05 5.83 -12.70
C PRO A 15 6.60 5.76 -12.16
N ASN A 16 6.24 4.68 -11.46
CA ASN A 16 4.90 4.52 -10.86
C ASN A 16 4.90 4.65 -9.32
N PHE A 17 6.03 4.95 -8.69
CA PHE A 17 6.19 4.97 -7.22
C PHE A 17 7.25 6.02 -6.81
N PRO A 18 6.86 7.22 -6.33
CA PRO A 18 5.51 7.73 -6.20
C PRO A 18 4.94 8.20 -7.53
N LYS A 19 3.62 8.16 -7.67
CA LYS A 19 2.89 8.77 -8.79
C LYS A 19 1.54 9.28 -8.32
N LYS A 20 1.23 10.52 -8.65
CA LYS A 20 -0.14 11.07 -8.54
C LYS A 20 -0.86 10.80 -9.85
N PHE A 21 -2.11 10.37 -9.76
CA PHE A 21 -2.97 10.18 -10.92
C PHE A 21 -3.94 11.37 -10.98
N ASN A 22 -3.99 12.03 -12.14
CA ASN A 22 -4.92 13.12 -12.40
C ASN A 22 -6.32 12.55 -12.68
N THR A 23 -6.87 11.85 -11.69
CA THR A 23 -8.16 11.16 -11.78
C THR A 23 -9.09 11.71 -10.70
N THR A 24 -10.28 12.14 -11.11
CA THR A 24 -11.39 12.39 -10.19
C THR A 24 -12.25 11.13 -10.09
N SER A 25 -12.82 10.87 -8.91
CA SER A 25 -13.64 9.68 -8.69
C SER A 25 -14.79 9.98 -7.75
N LYS A 26 -16.01 9.67 -8.23
CA LYS A 26 -17.27 9.73 -7.47
C LYS A 26 -17.51 8.50 -6.59
N LYS A 27 -16.60 7.52 -6.63
CA LYS A 27 -16.71 6.30 -5.83
C LYS A 27 -16.75 6.62 -4.33
N ARG A 28 -17.51 5.83 -3.59
CA ARG A 28 -17.93 6.12 -2.22
C ARG A 28 -16.78 6.16 -1.21
N TYR A 29 -15.89 5.17 -1.24
CA TYR A 29 -14.90 4.98 -0.18
C TYR A 29 -13.49 5.33 -0.64
N SER A 30 -12.76 6.08 0.18
CA SER A 30 -11.31 6.24 0.06
C SER A 30 -10.60 5.16 0.86
N VAL A 31 -9.67 4.43 0.25
CA VAL A 31 -8.99 3.29 0.87
C VAL A 31 -7.48 3.43 0.71
N THR A 32 -6.76 3.28 1.81
CA THR A 32 -5.29 3.21 1.83
C THR A 32 -4.87 1.77 2.03
N ILE A 33 -4.13 1.23 1.07
CA ILE A 33 -3.54 -0.11 1.18
C ILE A 33 -2.02 -0.03 1.24
N GLY A 34 -1.42 -0.92 2.03
CA GLY A 34 0.00 -1.23 2.00
C GLY A 34 0.25 -2.41 1.07
N ILE A 35 1.33 -2.36 0.30
CA ILE A 35 1.84 -3.49 -0.48
C ILE A 35 3.23 -3.86 0.01
N GLY A 36 3.53 -5.16 0.05
CA GLY A 36 4.83 -5.69 0.46
C GLY A 36 5.24 -6.92 -0.33
N GLY A 37 6.54 -7.09 -0.58
CA GLY A 37 7.06 -8.27 -1.28
C GLY A 37 8.59 -8.35 -1.22
N ASN A 38 9.12 -9.56 -1.34
CA ASN A 38 10.57 -9.84 -1.36
C ASN A 38 10.96 -11.07 -2.21
N ILE A 39 9.98 -11.74 -2.85
CA ILE A 39 10.24 -12.82 -3.80
C ILE A 39 10.20 -12.29 -5.24
N GLY A 40 11.18 -12.70 -6.04
CA GLY A 40 11.24 -12.41 -7.48
C GLY A 40 11.58 -10.94 -7.79
N ASP A 41 11.12 -10.47 -8.94
CA ASP A 41 11.18 -9.05 -9.30
C ASP A 41 9.99 -8.31 -8.69
N THR A 42 10.10 -7.99 -7.39
CA THR A 42 9.02 -7.36 -6.62
C THR A 42 8.57 -6.04 -7.23
N LYS A 43 9.48 -5.23 -7.81
CA LYS A 43 9.12 -3.98 -8.48
C LYS A 43 8.22 -4.25 -9.68
N LYS A 44 8.58 -5.22 -10.54
CA LYS A 44 7.76 -5.60 -11.70
C LYS A 44 6.41 -6.19 -11.27
N ILE A 45 6.38 -6.97 -10.19
CA ILE A 45 5.13 -7.47 -9.59
C ILE A 45 4.23 -6.31 -9.16
N PHE A 46 4.78 -5.30 -8.48
CA PHE A 46 4.02 -4.11 -8.04
C PHE A 46 3.50 -3.30 -9.23
N ASP A 47 4.29 -3.10 -10.28
CA ASP A 47 3.83 -2.44 -11.51
C ASP A 47 2.69 -3.20 -12.19
N ASN A 48 2.81 -4.53 -12.29
CA ASN A 48 1.77 -5.37 -12.88
C ASN A 48 0.48 -5.38 -12.02
N PHE A 49 0.61 -5.36 -10.70
CA PHE A 49 -0.52 -5.22 -9.79
C PHE A 49 -1.20 -3.87 -9.98
N LEU A 50 -0.44 -2.77 -10.06
CA LEU A 50 -0.97 -1.45 -10.33
C LEU A 50 -1.70 -1.39 -11.68
N LEU A 51 -1.16 -2.04 -12.72
CA LEU A 51 -1.82 -2.14 -14.02
C LEU A 51 -3.15 -2.92 -13.93
N CYS A 52 -3.19 -4.01 -13.16
CA CYS A 52 -4.41 -4.77 -12.93
C CYS A 52 -5.47 -3.94 -12.19
N LEU A 53 -5.07 -3.18 -11.17
CA LEU A 53 -5.97 -2.27 -10.45
C LEU A 53 -6.50 -1.15 -11.35
N LYS A 54 -5.67 -0.59 -12.25
CA LYS A 54 -6.10 0.45 -13.20
C LYS A 54 -7.15 -0.06 -14.19
N LYS A 55 -7.04 -1.33 -14.61
CA LYS A 55 -7.97 -1.96 -15.56
C LYS A 55 -9.28 -2.41 -14.90
N ASP A 56 -9.30 -2.53 -13.58
CA ASP A 56 -10.48 -2.96 -12.84
C ASP A 56 -11.36 -1.76 -12.47
N LEU A 57 -12.53 -1.67 -13.11
CA LEU A 57 -13.48 -0.56 -12.95
C LEU A 57 -13.96 -0.34 -11.51
N ARG A 58 -13.82 -1.35 -10.64
CA ARG A 58 -14.17 -1.25 -9.21
C ARG A 58 -13.24 -0.33 -8.42
N PHE A 59 -12.09 0.03 -8.99
CA PHE A 59 -11.08 0.85 -8.34
C PHE A 59 -10.77 2.12 -9.14
N THR A 60 -10.38 3.18 -8.43
CA THR A 60 -9.77 4.35 -9.04
C THR A 60 -8.55 4.73 -8.21
N ILE A 61 -7.36 4.49 -8.75
CA ILE A 61 -6.11 4.83 -8.06
C ILE A 61 -5.94 6.35 -8.08
N LEU A 62 -5.61 6.91 -6.93
CA LEU A 62 -5.38 8.35 -6.74
C LEU A 62 -3.89 8.65 -6.67
N MET A 63 -3.12 7.84 -5.93
CA MET A 63 -1.67 8.00 -5.83
C MET A 63 -0.97 6.80 -5.23
N THR A 64 0.35 6.76 -5.42
CA THR A 64 1.28 5.82 -4.81
C THR A 64 2.41 6.56 -4.08
N SER A 65 3.00 5.93 -3.06
CA SER A 65 4.21 6.41 -2.40
C SER A 65 5.47 5.99 -3.17
N PRO A 66 6.67 6.49 -2.82
CA PRO A 66 7.90 5.77 -3.14
C PRO A 66 7.89 4.39 -2.47
N LEU A 67 8.73 3.48 -2.95
CA LEU A 67 8.92 2.19 -2.29
C LEU A 67 10.00 2.30 -1.22
N LEU A 68 9.76 1.75 -0.04
CA LEU A 68 10.75 1.58 1.01
C LEU A 68 11.32 0.17 0.95
N GLN A 69 12.63 0.05 0.98
CA GLN A 69 13.31 -1.19 1.29
C GLN A 69 13.67 -1.22 2.77
N ASN A 70 13.38 -2.34 3.44
CA ASN A 70 13.71 -2.58 4.84
C ASN A 70 14.01 -4.08 5.09
N PRO A 71 14.77 -4.42 6.14
CA PRO A 71 15.07 -5.80 6.49
C PRO A 71 13.80 -6.59 6.86
N PRO A 72 13.86 -7.94 6.76
CA PRO A 72 12.78 -8.80 7.24
C PRO A 72 12.60 -8.71 8.76
N PHE A 73 11.41 -9.09 9.21
CA PHE A 73 11.07 -9.23 10.64
C PHE A 73 10.47 -10.63 10.85
N GLY A 74 10.72 -11.22 12.03
CA GLY A 74 10.35 -12.60 12.33
C GLY A 74 11.36 -13.56 11.71
N PHE A 75 11.04 -14.16 10.56
CA PHE A 75 11.97 -15.04 9.84
C PHE A 75 13.06 -14.22 9.14
N LEU A 76 14.33 -14.33 9.55
CA LEU A 76 15.39 -13.44 9.07
C LEU A 76 16.13 -13.95 7.82
N GLU A 77 16.13 -15.26 7.57
CA GLU A 77 16.80 -15.88 6.41
C GLU A 77 16.00 -15.70 5.11
N GLN A 78 15.74 -14.44 4.77
CA GLN A 78 15.04 -14.05 3.56
C GLN A 78 15.52 -12.70 3.04
N ARG A 79 15.17 -12.41 1.78
CA ARG A 79 15.51 -11.12 1.16
C ARG A 79 14.78 -9.98 1.85
N TRP A 80 15.38 -8.78 1.79
CA TRP A 80 14.75 -7.55 2.25
C TRP A 80 13.46 -7.27 1.48
N PHE A 81 12.50 -6.66 2.15
CA PHE A 81 11.21 -6.32 1.56
C PHE A 81 11.27 -5.00 0.82
N LEU A 82 10.54 -4.90 -0.29
CA LEU A 82 10.03 -3.63 -0.79
C LEU A 82 8.60 -3.45 -0.29
N ASN A 83 8.32 -2.26 0.25
CA ASN A 83 7.01 -1.87 0.76
C ASN A 83 6.56 -0.55 0.15
N GLY A 84 5.26 -0.38 -0.07
CA GLY A 84 4.68 0.83 -0.63
C GLY A 84 3.26 1.06 -0.16
N ILE A 85 2.75 2.27 -0.38
CA ILE A 85 1.37 2.64 -0.10
C ILE A 85 0.68 3.01 -1.40
N ILE A 86 -0.55 2.54 -1.57
CA ILE A 86 -1.45 2.94 -2.65
C ILE A 86 -2.70 3.53 -2.01
N LEU A 87 -3.11 4.68 -2.51
CA LEU A 87 -4.37 5.32 -2.17
C LEU A 87 -5.31 5.24 -3.38
N LEU A 88 -6.51 4.73 -3.16
CA LEU A 88 -7.51 4.51 -4.19
C LEU A 88 -8.92 4.80 -3.69
N LYS A 89 -9.88 4.89 -4.60
CA LYS A 89 -11.31 4.84 -4.30
C LYS A 89 -11.98 3.57 -4.79
N THR A 90 -13.05 3.16 -4.11
CA THR A 90 -13.88 2.00 -4.46
C THR A 90 -15.34 2.19 -3.99
N ASP A 91 -16.28 1.48 -4.59
CA ASP A 91 -17.66 1.34 -4.10
C ASP A 91 -17.89 0.04 -3.32
N LEU A 92 -16.89 -0.86 -3.33
CA LEU A 92 -16.98 -2.13 -2.60
C LEU A 92 -17.08 -1.87 -1.10
N CYS A 93 -17.88 -2.68 -0.40
CA CYS A 93 -17.85 -2.69 1.05
C CYS A 93 -16.51 -3.30 1.56
N PRO A 94 -16.12 -3.08 2.83
CA PRO A 94 -14.84 -3.54 3.36
C PRO A 94 -14.58 -5.04 3.17
N ASN A 95 -15.59 -5.89 3.37
CA ASN A 95 -15.45 -7.33 3.21
C ASN A 95 -15.25 -7.75 1.75
N ASP A 96 -15.93 -7.10 0.81
CA ASP A 96 -15.77 -7.40 -0.63
C ASP A 96 -14.45 -6.84 -1.17
N PHE A 97 -14.01 -5.70 -0.62
CA PHE A 97 -12.69 -5.16 -0.89
C PHE A 97 -11.59 -6.13 -0.41
N LEU A 98 -11.69 -6.64 0.83
CA LEU A 98 -10.77 -7.63 1.37
C LEU A 98 -10.69 -8.87 0.48
N LYS A 99 -11.83 -9.45 0.09
CA LYS A 99 -11.88 -10.59 -0.83
C LYS A 99 -11.21 -10.25 -2.17
N ALA A 100 -11.42 -9.04 -2.69
CA ALA A 100 -10.78 -8.62 -3.94
C ALA A 100 -9.25 -8.54 -3.81
N MET A 101 -8.73 -7.97 -2.72
CA MET A 101 -7.29 -7.90 -2.48
C MET A 101 -6.67 -9.30 -2.32
N GLN A 102 -7.30 -10.19 -1.56
CA GLN A 102 -6.85 -11.59 -1.42
C GLN A 102 -6.81 -12.34 -2.76
N ARG A 103 -7.76 -12.08 -3.68
CA ARG A 103 -7.71 -12.63 -5.03
C ARG A 103 -6.50 -12.11 -5.82
N TYR A 104 -6.14 -10.84 -5.66
CA TYR A 104 -4.92 -10.31 -6.27
C TYR A 104 -3.67 -10.93 -5.67
N GLU A 105 -3.55 -11.05 -4.34
CA GLU A 105 -2.43 -11.77 -3.73
C GLU A 105 -2.25 -13.16 -4.33
N LYS A 106 -3.35 -13.93 -4.44
CA LYS A 106 -3.35 -15.26 -5.07
C LYS A 106 -2.92 -15.20 -6.54
N LYS A 107 -3.47 -14.25 -7.32
CA LYS A 107 -3.10 -14.04 -8.74
C LYS A 107 -1.61 -13.73 -8.91
N PHE A 108 -1.01 -13.02 -7.96
CA PHE A 108 0.41 -12.69 -7.95
C PHE A 108 1.27 -13.72 -7.20
N GLY A 109 0.73 -14.91 -6.94
CA GLY A 109 1.50 -16.06 -6.46
C GLY A 109 1.79 -16.08 -4.97
N ARG A 110 1.04 -15.33 -4.14
CA ARG A 110 1.21 -15.38 -2.68
C ARG A 110 0.88 -16.78 -2.17
N LYS A 111 1.86 -17.39 -1.51
CA LYS A 111 1.73 -18.63 -0.74
C LYS A 111 1.90 -18.32 0.74
N ARG A 112 1.05 -18.90 1.59
CA ARG A 112 1.09 -18.76 3.07
C ARG A 112 1.57 -20.09 3.66
N SER A 113 2.87 -20.37 3.55
CA SER A 113 3.49 -21.64 3.97
C SER A 113 3.75 -21.72 5.47
N PHE A 114 4.25 -20.63 6.06
CA PHE A 114 4.50 -20.51 7.50
C PHE A 114 4.41 -19.03 7.91
N GLN A 115 4.45 -18.77 9.22
CA GLN A 115 4.41 -17.40 9.76
C GLN A 115 5.63 -16.59 9.28
N ASP A 116 5.42 -15.33 8.88
CA ASP A 116 6.46 -14.43 8.36
C ASP A 116 7.22 -14.93 7.11
N ALA A 117 6.67 -15.94 6.42
CA ALA A 117 7.23 -16.45 5.18
C ALA A 117 7.37 -15.36 4.09
N PRO A 118 8.41 -15.46 3.24
CA PRO A 118 8.60 -14.60 2.07
C PRO A 118 7.33 -14.49 1.20
N ARG A 119 7.16 -13.36 0.51
CA ARG A 119 6.03 -13.12 -0.40
C ARG A 119 6.41 -12.49 -1.71
N THR A 120 5.66 -12.87 -2.74
CA THR A 120 5.61 -12.16 -4.02
C THR A 120 4.85 -10.82 -3.87
N LEU A 121 3.65 -10.87 -3.29
CA LEU A 121 2.80 -9.71 -3.01
C LEU A 121 1.94 -9.99 -1.78
N ASP A 122 1.87 -9.00 -0.90
CA ASP A 122 1.07 -8.97 0.34
C ASP A 122 0.36 -7.62 0.37
N ILE A 123 -0.94 -7.61 0.66
CA ILE A 123 -1.79 -6.43 0.59
C ILE A 123 -2.51 -6.24 1.92
N ASP A 124 -2.10 -5.21 2.66
CA ASP A 124 -2.71 -4.82 3.94
C ASP A 124 -3.69 -3.66 3.73
N ILE A 125 -4.92 -3.79 4.25
CA ILE A 125 -5.89 -2.67 4.27
C ILE A 125 -5.59 -1.80 5.49
N ILE A 126 -4.93 -0.65 5.29
CA ILE A 126 -4.50 0.22 6.38
C ILE A 126 -5.64 1.11 6.88
N PHE A 127 -6.31 1.81 5.96
CA PHE A 127 -7.44 2.69 6.27
C PHE A 127 -8.56 2.46 5.26
N PHE A 128 -9.80 2.59 5.72
CA PHE A 128 -10.98 2.49 4.88
C PHE A 128 -11.95 3.58 5.29
N ASP A 129 -11.82 4.73 4.62
CA ASP A 129 -12.50 5.96 4.97
C ASP A 129 -12.29 6.28 6.46
N ASN A 130 -13.32 6.79 7.15
CA ASN A 130 -13.35 6.97 8.60
C ASN A 130 -13.84 5.74 9.38
N LYS A 131 -13.90 4.55 8.76
CA LYS A 131 -14.45 3.36 9.41
C LYS A 131 -13.53 2.81 10.50
N LYS A 132 -14.14 2.38 11.60
CA LYS A 132 -13.54 1.50 12.60
C LYS A 132 -14.20 0.13 12.49
N ILE A 133 -13.41 -0.90 12.25
CA ILE A 133 -13.86 -2.28 12.12
C ILE A 133 -12.97 -3.12 13.03
N ASP A 134 -13.57 -3.93 13.89
CA ASP A 134 -12.84 -4.88 14.71
C ASP A 134 -13.58 -6.23 14.67
N THR A 135 -13.14 -7.10 13.77
CA THR A 135 -13.71 -8.43 13.58
C THR A 135 -12.59 -9.44 13.44
N LYS A 136 -12.90 -10.73 13.65
CA LYS A 136 -11.93 -11.82 13.46
C LYS A 136 -11.28 -11.86 12.07
N LYS A 137 -11.94 -11.30 11.05
CA LYS A 137 -11.49 -11.35 9.64
C LYS A 137 -10.83 -10.06 9.17
N LEU A 138 -11.12 -8.93 9.80
CA LEU A 138 -10.71 -7.61 9.34
C LEU A 138 -10.70 -6.62 10.51
N THR A 139 -9.55 -5.95 10.69
CA THR A 139 -9.38 -4.85 11.63
C THR A 139 -8.99 -3.59 10.86
N ILE A 140 -9.75 -2.50 11.03
CA ILE A 140 -9.50 -1.20 10.40
C ILE A 140 -9.60 -0.10 11.48
N PRO A 141 -8.61 0.79 11.60
CA PRO A 141 -7.32 0.77 10.90
C PRO A 141 -6.51 -0.52 11.16
N HIS A 142 -5.63 -0.89 10.23
CA HIS A 142 -4.83 -2.12 10.37
C HIS A 142 -4.10 -2.14 11.72
N LYS A 143 -4.18 -3.26 12.46
CA LYS A 143 -3.52 -3.38 13.76
C LYS A 143 -2.03 -3.04 13.66
N ASN A 144 -1.52 -2.22 14.58
CA ASN A 144 -0.10 -1.81 14.64
C ASN A 144 0.42 -1.01 13.42
N TRP A 145 -0.43 -0.49 12.53
CA TRP A 145 0.04 0.31 11.39
C TRP A 145 0.95 1.48 11.81
N ALA A 146 0.63 2.10 12.95
CA ALA A 146 1.34 3.25 13.51
C ALA A 146 2.69 2.92 14.14
N ASN A 147 3.05 1.63 14.25
CA ASN A 147 4.33 1.15 14.77
C ASN A 147 5.18 0.46 13.68
N ARG A 148 4.70 0.44 12.42
CA ARG A 148 5.41 -0.22 11.31
C ARG A 148 6.06 0.84 10.42
N GLU A 149 7.38 0.93 10.44
CA GLU A 149 8.14 1.85 9.57
C GLU A 149 7.83 1.62 8.09
N SER A 150 7.66 0.37 7.69
CA SER A 150 7.27 -0.04 6.33
C SER A 150 5.92 0.51 5.87
N VAL A 151 5.08 0.99 6.80
CA VAL A 151 3.82 1.68 6.53
C VAL A 151 3.98 3.18 6.72
N ILE A 152 4.54 3.61 7.85
CA ILE A 152 4.60 5.03 8.25
C ILE A 152 5.46 5.85 7.30
N ILE A 153 6.64 5.35 6.93
CA ILE A 153 7.60 6.12 6.11
C ILE A 153 7.01 6.40 4.72
N PRO A 154 6.50 5.39 3.97
CA PRO A 154 5.87 5.67 2.69
C PRO A 154 4.58 6.50 2.81
N LEU A 155 3.77 6.27 3.86
CA LEU A 155 2.53 7.02 4.12
C LEU A 155 2.78 8.51 4.37
N LYS A 156 3.81 8.86 5.17
CA LYS A 156 4.23 10.25 5.39
C LYS A 156 4.61 10.92 4.08
N ARG A 157 5.23 10.19 3.15
CA ARG A 157 5.61 10.73 1.84
C ARG A 157 4.40 11.08 0.98
N ILE A 158 3.35 10.26 1.00
CA ILE A 158 2.07 10.57 0.34
C ILE A 158 1.44 11.85 0.91
N LYS A 159 1.40 12.02 2.24
CA LYS A 159 0.81 13.21 2.88
C LYS A 159 1.54 14.50 2.49
N ASN A 160 2.87 14.46 2.39
CA ASN A 160 3.65 15.65 2.00
C ASN A 160 3.41 16.06 0.54
N GLU A 161 3.19 15.10 -0.37
CA GLU A 161 2.81 15.39 -1.76
C GLU A 161 1.40 16.01 -1.85
N ARG A 162 0.48 15.64 -0.95
CA ARG A 162 -0.83 16.28 -0.83
C ARG A 162 -0.72 17.72 -0.35
N LYS A 163 0.03 17.99 0.72
CA LYS A 163 0.22 19.35 1.25
C LYS A 163 0.85 20.31 0.24
N LYS A 164 1.80 19.84 -0.57
CA LYS A 164 2.35 20.63 -1.70
C LYS A 164 1.33 20.95 -2.79
N THR A 165 0.26 20.17 -2.90
CA THR A 165 -0.86 20.49 -3.80
C THR A 165 -1.90 21.39 -3.12
N GLU A 166 -2.12 21.19 -1.81
CA GLU A 166 -3.10 21.93 -1.00
C GLU A 166 -2.69 23.37 -0.67
N SER A 167 -1.43 23.76 -0.92
CA SER A 167 -1.06 25.19 -1.02
C SER A 167 -1.76 25.92 -2.17
N ASN A 168 -2.55 25.21 -3.01
CA ASN A 168 -3.51 25.76 -3.97
C ASN A 168 -4.99 25.38 -3.67
N GLY A 169 -5.34 24.94 -2.47
CA GLY A 169 -6.74 24.66 -2.10
C GLY A 169 -6.89 23.59 -1.01
N GLY A 170 -7.31 24.03 0.17
CA GLY A 170 -7.29 23.24 1.40
C GLY A 170 -8.44 22.23 1.53
N TYR A 171 -8.10 21.07 2.10
CA TYR A 171 -9.02 20.21 2.86
C TYR A 171 -8.24 19.61 4.03
N GLU A 172 -8.51 20.09 5.25
CA GLU A 172 -7.95 19.56 6.49
C GLU A 172 -8.67 18.27 6.91
N TRP A 173 -7.92 17.31 7.45
CA TRP A 173 -8.47 16.21 8.23
C TRP A 173 -7.92 16.31 9.65
N ARG A 174 -8.82 16.47 10.63
CA ARG A 174 -8.51 16.44 12.07
C ARG A 174 -8.18 15.02 12.52
N ASN A 175 -7.22 14.94 13.45
CA ASN A 175 -6.57 13.73 13.97
C ASN A 175 -7.53 12.68 14.54
#